data_AF-A0A8B8ATM7-F1
#
_entry.id   AF-A0A8B8ATM7-F1
#
_cell.length_a   1.000
_cell.length_b   1.000
_cell.length_c   1.000
_cell.angle_alpha   90.00
_cell.angle_beta   90.00
_cell.angle_gamma   90.00
#
_symmetry.space_group_name_H-M   'P 1'
#
loop_
_entity.id
_entity.type
_entity.pdbx_description
1 polymer ?
#
loop_
_entity_poly.entity_id
_entity_poly.type
_entity_poly.pdbx_seq_one_letter_code
_entity_poly.pdbx_strand_id
1 'polypeptide(L)'
;MESKYDKVAYPENAYLHSDNEQEELGTGVYPGVSIISRKYKREDTIKIACFRVKRKFSRIAIVGGILAILLLIIAIIIISTSGKNEAKEERNLYNSNNKDFGLFFQPDVDNSPLITFSPQNQGSMNPYLNSLDHNMHDYTSFSHDKDPYMDCKNGEEVPDGKVCVQRVETFGSECTHLENYGYLQGRPCVLLTLKLRPNDVPENFANNSDVGKMLNDTWSPYHIGLTCDGEREEDKKHLGHDRYYSPVYTDHTIMKEKPIQNFPSKGFNLTFFPQKNPTKYIPPAVMVQFNTLMTNHVIQIKCVAWVANPVKGENPEESQIYTANFRFLLNS
;
A
#
# COMPACT_ATOMS: atom_id res chain seq x y z
N MET A 1 -24.56 55.92 15.42
CA MET A 1 -24.36 54.47 15.65
C MET A 1 -22.90 54.28 16.02
N GLU A 2 -22.70 53.64 17.17
CA GLU A 2 -21.57 53.82 18.10
C GLU A 2 -20.19 53.40 17.57
N SER A 3 -19.20 54.27 17.80
CA SER A 3 -17.77 53.97 17.74
C SER A 3 -17.22 53.82 19.16
N LYS A 4 -16.52 52.73 19.47
CA LYS A 4 -15.77 52.61 20.72
C LYS A 4 -14.46 51.85 20.48
N TYR A 5 -13.37 52.60 20.36
CA TYR A 5 -12.00 52.10 20.51
C TYR A 5 -11.38 52.83 21.69
N ASP A 6 -11.10 52.09 22.75
CA ASP A 6 -10.41 52.56 23.95
C ASP A 6 -8.96 52.02 23.99
N LYS A 7 -8.04 52.98 24.01
CA LYS A 7 -6.86 53.17 24.88
C LYS A 7 -5.75 52.12 25.00
N VAL A 8 -4.55 52.66 24.69
CA VAL A 8 -3.17 52.20 24.88
C VAL A 8 -2.67 52.51 26.31
N ALA A 9 -1.81 51.64 26.89
CA ALA A 9 -0.65 52.02 27.72
C ALA A 9 0.22 50.79 28.14
N TYR A 10 1.53 50.86 27.84
CA TYR A 10 2.65 50.15 28.50
C TYR A 10 3.31 51.09 29.54
N PRO A 11 4.06 50.64 30.56
CA PRO A 11 5.54 50.37 30.48
C PRO A 11 5.99 49.16 31.34
N GLU A 12 7.08 48.41 31.06
CA GLU A 12 8.54 48.63 31.22
C GLU A 12 9.10 48.83 32.66
N ASN A 13 9.95 47.87 33.08
CA ASN A 13 11.29 47.93 33.73
C ASN A 13 11.42 48.66 35.10
N ALA A 14 12.33 48.39 36.06
CA ALA A 14 13.35 47.39 36.39
C ALA A 14 13.98 47.83 37.75
N TYR A 15 14.96 47.07 38.26
CA TYR A 15 15.95 47.38 39.33
C TYR A 15 15.50 47.21 40.80
N LEU A 16 16.32 46.82 41.77
CA LEU A 16 17.63 46.14 41.98
C LEU A 16 17.79 46.21 43.51
N HIS A 17 18.34 45.20 44.19
CA HIS A 17 19.29 45.46 45.27
C HIS A 17 20.20 44.25 45.49
N SER A 18 21.49 44.56 45.36
CA SER A 18 22.69 43.78 45.65
C SER A 18 23.21 44.17 47.04
N ASP A 19 24.07 43.32 47.61
CA ASP A 19 25.29 43.61 48.42
C ASP A 19 25.42 42.55 49.55
N ASN A 20 26.37 41.61 49.49
CA ASN A 20 27.84 41.61 49.69
C ASN A 20 28.34 41.85 51.14
N GLU A 21 29.06 40.82 51.62
CA GLU A 21 30.26 40.76 52.49
C GLU A 21 30.46 41.74 53.68
N GLN A 22 30.83 41.19 54.86
CA GLN A 22 32.15 41.41 55.51
C GLN A 22 32.32 40.66 56.85
N GLU A 23 33.58 40.28 57.11
CA GLU A 23 34.14 39.67 58.33
C GLU A 23 34.25 40.67 59.51
N GLU A 24 34.27 40.17 60.75
CA GLU A 24 35.06 40.78 61.84
C GLU A 24 35.47 39.76 62.92
N LEU A 25 36.75 39.84 63.32
CA LEU A 25 37.43 39.06 64.37
C LEU A 25 37.02 39.53 65.79
N GLY A 26 36.98 38.60 66.74
CA GLY A 26 36.94 38.91 68.17
C GLY A 26 37.56 37.82 69.03
N THR A 27 38.68 38.14 69.67
CA THR A 27 39.50 37.28 70.55
C THR A 27 38.88 37.09 71.94
N GLY A 28 39.01 35.90 72.52
CA GLY A 28 38.69 35.66 73.94
C GLY A 28 39.06 34.25 74.41
N VAL A 29 40.13 34.16 75.20
CA VAL A 29 40.59 32.96 75.94
C VAL A 29 39.79 32.86 77.24
N TYR A 30 39.26 31.67 77.59
CA TYR A 30 39.30 30.99 78.90
C TYR A 30 38.46 29.69 78.86
N PRO A 31 38.80 28.65 79.64
CA PRO A 31 38.55 27.26 79.27
C PRO A 31 37.24 26.68 79.82
N GLY A 32 36.74 25.66 79.13
CA GLY A 32 36.01 24.56 79.76
C GLY A 32 34.54 24.79 80.10
N VAL A 33 33.68 24.94 79.09
CA VAL A 33 32.27 24.53 79.18
C VAL A 33 31.84 23.92 77.85
N SER A 34 31.32 22.70 77.90
CA SER A 34 30.89 21.89 76.75
C SER A 34 29.64 22.47 76.07
N ILE A 35 29.79 22.95 74.83
CA ILE A 35 28.66 23.39 74.01
C ILE A 35 28.13 22.19 73.22
N ILE A 36 26.94 21.73 73.60
CA ILE A 36 26.15 20.74 72.86
C ILE A 36 25.71 21.35 71.52
N SER A 37 26.31 20.90 70.42
CA SER A 37 25.89 21.26 69.06
C SER A 37 24.46 20.77 68.79
N ARG A 38 23.46 21.65 68.78
CA ARG A 38 22.18 21.39 68.12
C ARG A 38 22.38 21.50 66.61
N LYS A 39 22.55 20.37 65.93
CA LYS A 39 22.35 20.28 64.47
C LYS A 39 20.90 20.71 64.16
N TYR A 40 20.74 21.89 63.56
CA TYR A 40 19.48 22.32 62.97
C TYR A 40 19.18 21.43 61.76
N LYS A 41 18.26 20.48 61.93
CA LYS A 41 17.83 19.54 60.88
C LYS A 41 16.95 20.30 59.88
N ARG A 42 17.51 20.66 58.72
CA ARG A 42 16.78 21.25 57.59
C ARG A 42 15.62 20.31 57.21
N GLU A 43 14.38 20.78 57.38
CA GLU A 43 13.15 20.01 57.13
C GLU A 43 12.87 19.91 55.62
N ASP A 44 12.95 18.69 55.05
CA ASP A 44 12.82 18.40 53.59
C ASP A 44 11.35 18.24 53.13
N THR A 45 10.41 18.99 53.70
CA THR A 45 8.98 18.87 53.41
C THR A 45 8.38 20.22 53.00
N ILE A 46 7.81 20.28 51.80
CA ILE A 46 7.00 21.41 51.33
C ILE A 46 5.53 21.04 51.60
N LYS A 47 4.77 21.92 52.28
CA LYS A 47 3.33 21.72 52.48
C LYS A 47 2.58 22.28 51.28
N ILE A 48 1.92 21.41 50.53
CA ILE A 48 0.91 21.78 49.52
C ILE A 48 -0.38 21.09 50.00
N ALA A 49 -1.41 21.88 50.31
CA ALA A 49 -2.76 21.49 50.74
C ALA A 49 -2.88 20.16 51.52
N CYS A 50 -3.08 20.23 52.85
CA CYS A 50 -3.30 19.13 53.81
C CYS A 50 -2.39 17.88 53.78
N PHE A 51 -1.46 17.73 52.83
CA PHE A 51 -0.53 16.61 52.76
C PHE A 51 0.93 17.06 52.89
N ARG A 52 1.69 16.41 53.77
CA ARG A 52 3.15 16.56 53.88
C ARG A 52 3.82 15.68 52.83
N VAL A 53 4.27 16.26 51.73
CA VAL A 53 4.98 15.53 50.67
C VAL A 53 6.49 15.72 50.84
N LYS A 54 7.25 14.63 50.93
CA LYS A 54 8.72 14.68 50.94
C LYS A 54 9.22 15.22 49.61
N ARG A 55 10.19 16.14 49.60
CA ARG A 55 10.73 16.82 48.40
C ARG A 55 11.16 15.86 47.26
N LYS A 56 11.53 14.61 47.58
CA LYS A 56 11.86 13.56 46.60
C LYS A 56 10.65 13.10 45.77
N PHE A 57 9.44 13.05 46.34
CA PHE A 57 8.22 12.67 45.61
C PHE A 57 7.80 13.72 44.57
N SER A 58 8.00 15.01 44.87
CA SER A 58 7.72 16.11 43.93
C SER A 58 8.60 16.05 42.67
N ARG A 59 9.89 15.69 42.80
CA ARG A 59 10.78 15.55 41.64
C ARG A 59 10.42 14.37 40.73
N ILE A 60 10.02 13.24 41.32
CA ILE A 60 9.58 12.06 40.57
C ILE A 60 8.29 12.35 39.79
N ALA A 61 7.36 13.09 40.39
CA ALA A 61 6.12 13.50 39.71
C ALA A 61 6.37 14.42 38.50
N ILE A 62 7.32 15.35 38.61
CA ILE A 62 7.70 16.26 37.50
C ILE A 62 8.34 15.46 36.37
N VAL A 63 9.29 14.56 36.68
CA VAL A 63 9.94 13.71 35.68
C VAL A 63 8.93 12.78 35.01
N GLY A 64 8.02 12.18 35.79
CA GLY A 64 6.93 11.36 35.25
C GLY A 64 5.98 12.14 34.34
N GLY A 65 5.65 13.39 34.69
CA GLY A 65 4.85 14.28 33.84
C GLY A 65 5.53 14.61 32.51
N ILE A 66 6.83 14.94 32.54
CA ILE A 66 7.61 15.20 31.32
C ILE A 66 7.67 13.95 30.44
N LEU A 67 7.89 12.77 31.03
CA LEU A 67 7.93 11.51 30.30
C LEU A 67 6.59 11.19 29.65
N ALA A 68 5.47 11.41 30.36
CA ALA A 68 4.13 11.20 29.82
C ALA A 68 3.83 12.14 28.64
N ILE A 69 4.24 13.41 28.74
CA ILE A 69 4.08 14.38 27.64
C ILE A 69 4.94 13.96 26.42
N LEU A 70 6.17 13.52 26.63
CA LEU A 70 7.03 13.01 25.55
C LEU A 70 6.41 11.80 24.86
N LEU A 71 5.85 10.84 25.61
CA LEU A 71 5.17 9.68 25.05
C LEU A 71 3.92 10.07 24.25
N LEU A 72 3.14 11.06 24.70
CA LEU A 72 1.99 11.58 23.96
C LEU A 72 2.42 12.24 22.65
N ILE A 73 3.49 13.03 22.65
CA ILE A 73 4.02 13.66 21.44
C ILE A 73 4.48 12.59 20.43
N ILE A 74 5.19 11.57 20.88
CA ILE A 74 5.63 10.45 20.04
C ILE A 74 4.42 9.71 19.43
N ALA A 75 3.40 9.42 20.24
CA ALA A 75 2.18 8.77 19.76
C ALA A 75 1.46 9.61 18.68
N ILE A 76 1.35 10.92 18.88
CA ILE A 76 0.76 11.85 17.89
C ILE A 76 1.57 11.84 16.59
N ILE A 77 2.91 11.85 16.67
CA ILE A 77 3.77 11.80 15.49
C ILE A 77 3.55 10.50 14.72
N ILE A 78 3.51 9.35 15.40
CA ILE A 78 3.28 8.03 14.77
C ILE A 78 1.92 8.00 14.06
N ILE A 79 0.84 8.40 14.74
CA ILE A 79 -0.51 8.41 14.17
C ILE A 79 -0.57 9.36 12.96
N SER A 80 0.01 10.56 13.08
CA SER A 80 0.02 11.54 11.99
C SER A 80 0.85 11.08 10.78
N THR A 81 1.88 10.28 11.01
CA THR A 81 2.74 9.73 9.95
C THR A 81 2.03 8.58 9.23
N SER A 82 1.36 7.68 9.96
CA SER A 82 0.57 6.59 9.38
C SER A 82 -0.49 7.11 8.42
N GLY A 83 -1.34 8.04 8.88
CA GLY A 83 -2.41 8.60 8.03
C GLY A 83 -1.90 9.36 6.82
N LYS A 84 -0.74 10.05 6.92
CA LYS A 84 -0.08 10.69 5.77
C LYS A 84 0.44 9.68 4.75
N ASN A 85 0.96 8.54 5.21
CA ASN A 85 1.47 7.48 4.34
C ASN A 85 0.32 6.82 3.57
N GLU A 86 -0.76 6.45 4.26
CA GLU A 86 -1.97 5.88 3.63
C GLU A 86 -2.56 6.82 2.57
N ALA A 87 -2.74 8.11 2.89
CA ALA A 87 -3.25 9.09 1.93
C ALA A 87 -2.30 9.33 0.73
N LYS A 88 -0.98 9.21 0.94
CA LYS A 88 0.01 9.30 -0.14
C LYS A 88 -0.02 8.06 -1.04
N GLU A 89 -0.17 6.89 -0.45
CA GLU A 89 -0.31 5.60 -1.13
C GLU A 89 -1.55 5.58 -2.02
N GLU A 90 -2.71 5.99 -1.48
CA GLU A 90 -3.95 6.14 -2.25
C GLU A 90 -3.81 7.13 -3.40
N ARG A 91 -3.15 8.27 -3.19
CA ARG A 91 -2.90 9.26 -4.25
C ARG A 91 -1.97 8.72 -5.34
N ASN A 92 -0.92 8.00 -4.97
CA ASN A 92 0.00 7.39 -5.94
C ASN A 92 -0.73 6.35 -6.79
N LEU A 93 -1.66 5.63 -6.17
CA LEU A 93 -2.41 4.60 -6.85
C LEU A 93 -3.45 5.16 -7.81
N TYR A 94 -4.19 6.17 -7.37
CA TYR A 94 -5.07 6.97 -8.22
C TYR A 94 -4.33 7.58 -9.43
N ASN A 95 -3.16 8.20 -9.19
CA ASN A 95 -2.35 8.78 -10.26
C ASN A 95 -1.78 7.74 -11.23
N SER A 96 -1.69 6.47 -10.84
CA SER A 96 -1.28 5.40 -11.75
C SER A 96 -2.33 5.11 -12.82
N ASN A 97 -3.61 5.24 -12.48
CA ASN A 97 -4.72 4.96 -13.40
C ASN A 97 -4.94 6.07 -14.45
N ASN A 98 -4.35 7.26 -14.26
CA ASN A 98 -4.49 8.40 -15.16
C ASN A 98 -3.31 8.56 -16.16
N LYS A 99 -2.56 7.48 -16.39
CA LYS A 99 -1.42 7.43 -17.32
C LYS A 99 -1.87 6.88 -18.67
N ASP A 100 -1.23 7.35 -19.75
CA ASP A 100 -1.50 6.83 -21.10
C ASP A 100 -0.91 5.43 -21.34
N PHE A 101 0.04 5.01 -20.50
CA PHE A 101 0.75 3.74 -20.57
C PHE A 101 1.10 3.24 -19.16
N GLY A 102 1.14 1.92 -18.99
CA GLY A 102 1.39 1.24 -17.73
C GLY A 102 0.72 -0.14 -17.68
N LEU A 103 0.84 -0.78 -16.51
CA LEU A 103 0.06 -1.92 -16.10
C LEU A 103 -1.17 -1.43 -15.33
N PHE A 104 -2.35 -1.65 -15.91
CA PHE A 104 -3.63 -1.23 -15.34
C PHE A 104 -4.36 -2.44 -14.79
N PHE A 105 -5.15 -2.23 -13.73
CA PHE A 105 -6.04 -3.25 -13.18
C PHE A 105 -7.50 -2.80 -13.29
N GLN A 106 -8.39 -3.76 -13.47
CA GLN A 106 -9.84 -3.61 -13.40
C GLN A 106 -10.40 -4.80 -12.62
N PRO A 107 -11.46 -4.63 -11.81
CA PRO A 107 -12.32 -3.45 -11.77
C PRO A 107 -11.73 -2.32 -10.93
N ASP A 108 -11.86 -1.10 -11.45
CA ASP A 108 -11.72 0.14 -10.70
C ASP A 108 -13.12 0.77 -10.57
N VAL A 109 -13.61 0.95 -9.34
CA VAL A 109 -14.91 1.53 -9.03
C VAL A 109 -14.67 2.81 -8.24
N ASP A 110 -15.26 3.92 -8.67
CA ASP A 110 -15.10 5.25 -8.07
C ASP A 110 -13.63 5.73 -7.96
N ASN A 111 -12.76 5.26 -8.85
CA ASN A 111 -11.30 5.48 -8.82
C ASN A 111 -10.66 5.00 -7.52
N SER A 112 -11.26 3.96 -6.91
CA SER A 112 -10.79 3.35 -5.68
C SER A 112 -9.99 2.09 -6.01
N PRO A 113 -8.75 1.99 -5.51
CA PRO A 113 -7.99 0.75 -5.61
C PRO A 113 -8.43 -0.32 -4.61
N LEU A 114 -9.44 -0.05 -3.80
CA LEU A 114 -9.99 -0.99 -2.84
C LEU A 114 -11.21 -1.68 -3.44
N ILE A 115 -11.10 -2.98 -3.67
CA ILE A 115 -12.18 -3.87 -4.07
C ILE A 115 -12.78 -4.50 -2.80
N THR A 116 -13.95 -4.00 -2.40
CA THR A 116 -14.67 -4.46 -1.21
C THR A 116 -16.00 -5.09 -1.59
N PHE A 117 -16.20 -6.37 -1.28
CA PHE A 117 -17.46 -7.07 -1.55
C PHE A 117 -17.71 -8.20 -0.53
N SER A 118 -18.93 -8.72 -0.50
CA SER A 118 -19.32 -9.92 0.24
C SER A 118 -19.91 -10.94 -0.72
N PRO A 119 -19.36 -12.18 -0.78
CA PRO A 119 -19.94 -13.26 -1.58
C PRO A 119 -21.41 -13.56 -1.24
N GLN A 120 -21.82 -13.28 0.00
CA GLN A 120 -23.19 -13.48 0.51
C GLN A 120 -24.15 -12.37 0.09
N ASN A 121 -23.63 -11.23 -0.39
CA ASN A 121 -24.42 -10.08 -0.79
C ASN A 121 -24.14 -9.71 -2.25
N GLN A 122 -24.95 -10.25 -3.16
CA GLN A 122 -24.88 -9.96 -4.61
C GLN A 122 -24.83 -8.46 -4.94
N GLY A 123 -25.61 -7.64 -4.22
CA GLY A 123 -25.62 -6.19 -4.43
C GLY A 123 -24.26 -5.53 -4.23
N SER A 124 -23.42 -6.08 -3.35
CA SER A 124 -22.07 -5.56 -3.09
C SER A 124 -21.08 -5.83 -4.22
N MET A 125 -21.34 -6.83 -5.08
CA MET A 125 -20.45 -7.24 -6.17
C MET A 125 -20.77 -6.51 -7.48
N ASN A 126 -22.03 -6.10 -7.67
CA ASN A 126 -22.53 -5.52 -8.93
C ASN A 126 -21.67 -4.39 -9.51
N PRO A 127 -21.17 -3.40 -8.73
CA PRO A 127 -20.31 -2.35 -9.30
C PRO A 127 -19.04 -2.91 -9.97
N TYR A 128 -18.43 -3.91 -9.37
CA TYR A 128 -17.22 -4.56 -9.87
C TYR A 128 -17.51 -5.44 -11.09
N LEU A 129 -18.63 -6.18 -11.07
CA LEU A 129 -19.08 -6.97 -12.21
C LEU A 129 -19.37 -6.10 -13.43
N ASN A 130 -20.09 -4.98 -13.23
CA ASN A 130 -20.38 -4.02 -14.30
C ASN A 130 -19.11 -3.37 -14.85
N SER A 131 -18.14 -3.06 -13.99
CA SER A 131 -16.84 -2.54 -14.40
C SER A 131 -16.07 -3.57 -15.23
N LEU A 132 -16.05 -4.84 -14.81
CA LEU A 132 -15.42 -5.93 -15.58
C LEU A 132 -16.13 -6.13 -16.93
N ASP A 133 -17.45 -6.17 -16.98
CA ASP A 133 -18.22 -6.30 -18.22
C ASP A 133 -17.90 -5.17 -19.20
N HIS A 134 -17.83 -3.93 -18.70
CA HIS A 134 -17.46 -2.77 -19.51
C HIS A 134 -16.06 -2.92 -20.11
N ASN A 135 -15.07 -3.28 -19.31
CA ASN A 135 -13.69 -3.42 -19.77
C ASN A 135 -13.49 -4.68 -20.64
N MET A 136 -14.32 -5.70 -20.47
CA MET A 136 -14.31 -6.92 -21.28
C MET A 136 -15.01 -6.77 -22.64
N HIS A 137 -15.74 -5.68 -22.84
CA HIS A 137 -16.39 -5.37 -24.11
C HIS A 137 -15.40 -5.36 -25.28
N ASP A 138 -14.22 -4.80 -25.06
CA ASP A 138 -13.16 -4.68 -26.07
C ASP A 138 -12.51 -6.01 -26.45
N TYR A 139 -12.74 -7.09 -25.70
CA TYR A 139 -12.23 -8.42 -26.05
C TYR A 139 -13.32 -9.31 -26.64
N THR A 140 -14.58 -9.01 -26.34
CA THR A 140 -15.74 -9.80 -26.78
C THR A 140 -16.37 -9.29 -28.08
N SER A 141 -16.19 -8.02 -28.41
CA SER A 141 -16.94 -7.37 -29.50
C SER A 141 -16.26 -7.37 -30.86
N PHE A 142 -14.93 -7.54 -30.90
CA PHE A 142 -14.21 -7.49 -32.17
C PHE A 142 -14.18 -8.85 -32.85
N SER A 143 -14.58 -8.86 -34.12
CA SER A 143 -14.47 -10.03 -34.97
C SER A 143 -13.03 -10.17 -35.45
N HIS A 144 -12.37 -11.26 -35.04
CA HIS A 144 -11.00 -11.61 -35.38
C HIS A 144 -10.70 -11.66 -36.89
N ASP A 145 -11.74 -11.73 -37.73
CA ASP A 145 -11.65 -11.87 -39.19
C ASP A 145 -11.94 -10.57 -39.95
N LYS A 146 -12.25 -9.46 -39.26
CA LYS A 146 -12.56 -8.18 -39.89
C LYS A 146 -11.36 -7.23 -39.80
N ASP A 147 -10.96 -6.70 -40.96
CA ASP A 147 -9.93 -5.67 -41.04
C ASP A 147 -10.22 -4.49 -40.07
N PRO A 148 -9.23 -4.04 -39.26
CA PRO A 148 -7.81 -4.41 -39.26
C PRO A 148 -7.42 -5.53 -38.28
N TYR A 149 -8.37 -6.20 -37.64
CA TYR A 149 -8.11 -7.17 -36.58
C TYR A 149 -7.63 -8.52 -37.13
N MET A 150 -6.77 -9.19 -36.37
CA MET A 150 -6.29 -10.54 -36.68
C MET A 150 -5.87 -11.31 -35.42
N ASP A 151 -5.93 -12.63 -35.50
CA ASP A 151 -5.34 -13.51 -34.48
C ASP A 151 -3.83 -13.60 -34.65
N CYS A 152 -3.10 -13.11 -33.66
CA CYS A 152 -1.63 -13.10 -33.69
C CYS A 152 -1.05 -14.36 -33.04
N LYS A 153 -0.08 -14.98 -33.70
CA LYS A 153 0.68 -16.10 -33.15
C LYS A 153 1.96 -15.61 -32.47
N ASN A 154 2.47 -16.43 -31.55
CA ASN A 154 3.70 -16.15 -30.83
C ASN A 154 4.88 -15.98 -31.79
N GLY A 155 5.55 -14.83 -31.73
CA GLY A 155 6.70 -14.52 -32.58
C GLY A 155 6.36 -14.24 -34.04
N GLU A 156 5.08 -14.10 -34.38
CA GLU A 156 4.64 -13.68 -35.71
C GLU A 156 4.88 -12.18 -35.90
N GLU A 157 5.35 -11.79 -37.09
CA GLU A 157 5.44 -10.37 -37.44
C GLU A 157 4.06 -9.84 -37.80
N VAL A 158 3.61 -8.80 -37.10
CA VAL A 158 2.32 -8.15 -37.36
C VAL A 158 2.47 -7.17 -38.53
N PRO A 159 1.70 -7.31 -39.62
CA PRO A 159 1.74 -6.37 -40.73
C PRO A 159 1.32 -4.96 -40.30
N ASP A 160 1.87 -3.95 -40.98
CA ASP A 160 1.52 -2.56 -40.69
C ASP A 160 0.02 -2.30 -40.90
N GLY A 161 -0.57 -1.52 -39.98
CA GLY A 161 -2.00 -1.20 -39.98
C GLY A 161 -2.91 -2.28 -39.36
N LYS A 162 -2.42 -3.51 -39.16
CA LYS A 162 -3.15 -4.59 -38.48
C LYS A 162 -3.10 -4.46 -36.96
N VAL A 163 -4.06 -5.11 -36.28
CA VAL A 163 -4.19 -5.13 -34.82
C VAL A 163 -4.37 -6.56 -34.34
N CYS A 164 -3.53 -6.97 -33.39
CA CYS A 164 -3.71 -8.22 -32.68
C CYS A 164 -4.94 -8.16 -31.78
N VAL A 165 -5.75 -9.21 -31.80
CA VAL A 165 -6.85 -9.40 -30.86
C VAL A 165 -6.63 -10.65 -30.03
N GLN A 166 -7.00 -10.57 -28.77
CA GLN A 166 -6.93 -11.69 -27.84
C GLN A 166 -8.29 -12.39 -27.76
N ARG A 167 -8.27 -13.71 -27.87
CA ARG A 167 -9.47 -14.54 -27.74
C ARG A 167 -9.95 -14.60 -26.29
N VAL A 168 -11.24 -14.39 -26.07
CA VAL A 168 -11.86 -14.37 -24.72
C VAL A 168 -11.71 -15.71 -24.02
N GLU A 169 -11.67 -16.80 -24.78
CA GLU A 169 -11.48 -18.16 -24.26
C GLU A 169 -10.13 -18.34 -23.54
N THR A 170 -9.17 -17.43 -23.76
CA THR A 170 -7.86 -17.45 -23.08
C THR A 170 -7.89 -16.94 -21.65
N PHE A 171 -9.00 -16.30 -21.22
CA PHE A 171 -9.13 -15.67 -19.90
C PHE A 171 -9.58 -16.60 -18.77
N GLY A 172 -9.67 -17.91 -19.02
CA GLY A 172 -10.06 -18.90 -18.02
C GLY A 172 -11.58 -18.97 -17.84
N SER A 173 -12.10 -20.16 -17.52
CA SER A 173 -13.54 -20.42 -17.48
C SER A 173 -14.27 -19.67 -16.35
N GLU A 174 -13.60 -19.46 -15.23
CA GLU A 174 -14.16 -18.79 -14.03
C GLU A 174 -14.16 -17.25 -14.16
N CYS A 175 -13.34 -16.67 -15.03
CA CYS A 175 -13.22 -15.22 -15.20
C CYS A 175 -14.11 -14.69 -16.31
N THR A 176 -15.35 -15.18 -16.37
CA THR A 176 -16.35 -14.81 -17.38
C THR A 176 -17.57 -14.16 -16.75
N HIS A 177 -18.34 -13.41 -17.56
CA HIS A 177 -19.60 -12.82 -17.13
C HIS A 177 -20.56 -13.86 -16.54
N LEU A 178 -20.65 -15.04 -17.17
CA LEU A 178 -21.53 -16.14 -16.76
C LEU A 178 -21.17 -16.70 -15.38
N GLU A 179 -19.88 -16.70 -15.03
CA GLU A 179 -19.38 -17.15 -13.72
C GLU A 179 -19.18 -15.99 -12.74
N ASN A 180 -19.74 -14.81 -13.04
CA ASN A 180 -19.59 -13.58 -12.24
C ASN A 180 -18.13 -13.26 -11.91
N TYR A 181 -17.22 -13.58 -12.83
CA TYR A 181 -15.78 -13.39 -12.66
C TYR A 181 -15.23 -14.00 -11.34
N GLY A 182 -15.84 -15.08 -10.85
CA GLY A 182 -15.45 -15.75 -9.61
C GLY A 182 -15.87 -15.04 -8.30
N TYR A 183 -16.55 -13.89 -8.38
CA TYR A 183 -16.91 -13.10 -7.19
C TYR A 183 -17.91 -13.84 -6.28
N LEU A 184 -18.88 -14.56 -6.86
CA LEU A 184 -19.86 -15.33 -6.08
C LEU A 184 -19.21 -16.41 -5.20
N GLN A 185 -18.10 -16.98 -5.66
CA GLN A 185 -17.34 -18.03 -4.99
C GLN A 185 -16.33 -17.44 -3.99
N GLY A 186 -16.24 -16.11 -3.86
CA GLY A 186 -15.18 -15.45 -3.09
C GLY A 186 -13.79 -15.60 -3.72
N ARG A 187 -13.73 -15.87 -5.03
CA ARG A 187 -12.51 -16.10 -5.81
C ARG A 187 -12.42 -15.10 -6.97
N PRO A 188 -12.35 -13.79 -6.68
CA PRO A 188 -12.53 -12.75 -7.68
C PRO A 188 -11.41 -12.78 -8.72
N CYS A 189 -11.78 -12.49 -9.97
CA CYS A 189 -10.84 -12.19 -11.04
C CYS A 189 -10.59 -10.68 -11.16
N VAL A 190 -9.36 -10.32 -11.49
CA VAL A 190 -8.93 -8.96 -11.82
C VAL A 190 -8.35 -8.98 -13.22
N LEU A 191 -8.85 -8.12 -14.09
CA LEU A 191 -8.31 -7.93 -15.44
C LEU A 191 -7.10 -7.00 -15.37
N LEU A 192 -5.93 -7.53 -15.70
CA LEU A 192 -4.72 -6.74 -15.88
C LEU A 192 -4.47 -6.47 -17.36
N THR A 193 -4.22 -5.21 -17.70
CA THR A 193 -3.98 -4.77 -19.07
C THR A 193 -2.64 -4.05 -19.16
N LEU A 194 -1.78 -4.47 -20.10
CA LEU A 194 -0.48 -3.83 -20.30
C LEU A 194 -0.50 -2.95 -21.55
N LYS A 195 -0.34 -1.65 -21.36
CA LYS A 195 -0.22 -0.68 -22.45
C LYS A 195 1.13 0.02 -22.38
N LEU A 196 1.94 -0.14 -23.42
CA LEU A 196 3.23 0.57 -23.54
C LEU A 196 3.09 1.78 -24.46
N ARG A 197 4.15 2.56 -24.64
CA ARG A 197 4.12 3.63 -25.65
C ARG A 197 4.10 3.01 -27.05
N PRO A 198 3.51 3.68 -28.06
CA PRO A 198 3.29 3.07 -29.38
C PRO A 198 4.51 2.39 -30.02
N ASN A 199 5.69 2.99 -29.86
CA ASN A 199 6.94 2.50 -30.47
C ASN A 199 7.81 1.69 -29.49
N ASP A 200 7.34 1.41 -28.27
CA ASP A 200 8.09 0.59 -27.34
C ASP A 200 8.14 -0.87 -27.85
N VAL A 201 9.35 -1.43 -27.88
CA VAL A 201 9.60 -2.83 -28.20
C VAL A 201 10.07 -3.49 -26.91
N PRO A 202 9.17 -4.11 -26.13
CA PRO A 202 9.53 -4.77 -24.88
C PRO A 202 10.35 -6.03 -25.17
N GLU A 203 11.30 -6.32 -24.28
CA GLU A 203 12.01 -7.59 -24.26
C GLU A 203 11.57 -8.41 -23.06
N ASN A 204 11.73 -9.73 -23.14
CA ASN A 204 11.55 -10.61 -22.00
C ASN A 204 12.89 -10.88 -21.31
N PHE A 205 12.83 -11.21 -20.02
CA PHE A 205 14.00 -11.69 -19.31
C PHE A 205 14.43 -13.08 -19.82
N ALA A 206 15.75 -13.29 -19.93
CA ALA A 206 16.30 -14.59 -20.29
C ALA A 206 15.86 -15.68 -19.30
N ASN A 207 15.62 -16.90 -19.78
CA ASN A 207 15.14 -18.02 -18.94
C ASN A 207 16.06 -18.31 -17.74
N ASN A 208 17.37 -18.17 -17.94
CA ASN A 208 18.39 -18.43 -16.91
C ASN A 208 18.64 -17.23 -15.97
N SER A 209 17.98 -16.09 -16.19
CA SER A 209 18.01 -14.96 -15.26
C SER A 209 17.22 -15.27 -13.98
N ASP A 210 17.37 -14.46 -12.95
CA ASP A 210 16.62 -14.66 -11.71
C ASP A 210 15.11 -14.49 -11.90
N VAL A 211 14.69 -13.55 -12.76
CA VAL A 211 13.29 -13.40 -13.17
C VAL A 211 12.81 -14.64 -13.95
N GLY A 212 13.62 -15.17 -14.86
CA GLY A 212 13.28 -16.38 -15.61
C GLY A 212 13.07 -17.60 -14.71
N LYS A 213 13.97 -17.80 -13.73
CA LYS A 213 13.85 -18.85 -12.71
C LYS A 213 12.62 -18.67 -11.81
N MET A 214 12.31 -17.43 -11.42
CA MET A 214 11.12 -17.12 -10.61
C MET A 214 9.83 -17.43 -11.37
N LEU A 215 9.75 -17.07 -12.66
CA LEU A 215 8.59 -17.38 -13.50
C LEU A 215 8.45 -18.89 -13.77
N ASN A 216 9.55 -19.63 -13.83
CA ASN A 216 9.58 -21.09 -13.93
C ASN A 216 8.63 -21.66 -15.01
N ASP A 217 7.56 -22.35 -14.60
CA ASP A 217 6.59 -22.99 -15.48
C ASP A 217 5.75 -21.99 -16.27
N THR A 218 5.74 -20.71 -15.87
CA THR A 218 5.06 -19.61 -16.57
C THR A 218 5.98 -18.81 -17.50
N TRP A 219 7.29 -19.09 -17.52
CA TRP A 219 8.20 -18.41 -18.44
C TRP A 219 7.90 -18.77 -19.91
N SER A 220 8.14 -17.81 -20.81
CA SER A 220 8.02 -17.97 -22.25
C SER A 220 8.97 -17.01 -22.99
N PRO A 221 9.56 -17.42 -24.13
CA PRO A 221 10.32 -16.51 -24.98
C PRO A 221 9.45 -15.45 -25.68
N TYR A 222 8.12 -15.66 -25.70
CA TYR A 222 7.18 -14.81 -26.46
C TYR A 222 6.25 -13.99 -25.56
N HIS A 223 6.46 -14.01 -24.25
CA HIS A 223 5.59 -13.30 -23.32
C HIS A 223 6.39 -12.48 -22.31
N ILE A 224 5.82 -11.34 -21.94
CA ILE A 224 6.17 -10.59 -20.74
C ILE A 224 5.52 -11.33 -19.57
N GLY A 225 6.36 -11.89 -18.70
CA GLY A 225 5.89 -12.61 -17.51
C GLY A 225 5.16 -11.68 -16.55
N LEU A 226 4.23 -12.25 -15.78
CA LEU A 226 3.42 -11.53 -14.81
C LEU A 226 3.41 -12.28 -13.49
N THR A 227 3.70 -11.58 -12.40
CA THR A 227 3.54 -12.10 -11.04
C THR A 227 2.65 -11.18 -10.24
N CYS A 228 1.79 -11.74 -9.40
CA CYS A 228 1.04 -11.01 -8.39
C CYS A 228 1.25 -11.70 -7.05
N ASP A 229 1.43 -10.91 -6.00
CA ASP A 229 1.56 -11.41 -4.63
C ASP A 229 1.11 -10.33 -3.62
N GLY A 230 1.06 -10.69 -2.35
CA GLY A 230 0.86 -9.77 -1.25
C GLY A 230 2.06 -8.84 -1.13
N GLU A 231 1.81 -7.53 -0.99
CA GLU A 231 2.89 -6.55 -0.95
C GLU A 231 3.76 -6.70 0.31
N ARG A 232 3.14 -7.02 1.45
CA ARG A 232 3.83 -7.25 2.72
C ARG A 232 3.71 -8.71 3.13
N GLU A 233 4.56 -9.14 4.06
CA GLU A 233 4.52 -10.50 4.59
C GLU A 233 3.18 -10.82 5.26
N GLU A 234 2.50 -9.84 5.88
CA GLU A 234 1.15 -10.04 6.39
C GLU A 234 0.13 -10.29 5.26
N ASP A 235 0.22 -9.56 4.15
CA ASP A 235 -0.68 -9.73 3.00
C ASP A 235 -0.52 -11.12 2.36
N LYS A 236 0.73 -11.59 2.22
CA LYS A 236 1.02 -12.94 1.70
C LYS A 236 0.36 -14.03 2.55
N LYS A 237 0.34 -13.87 3.87
CA LYS A 237 -0.35 -14.80 4.78
C LYS A 237 -1.86 -14.79 4.58
N HIS A 238 -2.45 -13.61 4.35
CA HIS A 238 -3.87 -13.46 4.06
C HIS A 238 -4.27 -13.94 2.66
N LEU A 239 -3.31 -14.06 1.74
CA LEU A 239 -3.44 -14.78 0.46
C LEU A 239 -3.37 -16.31 0.59
N GLY A 240 -3.22 -16.84 1.80
CA GLY A 240 -3.19 -18.28 2.04
C GLY A 240 -1.83 -18.95 1.86
N HIS A 241 -0.72 -18.20 1.76
CA HIS A 241 0.63 -18.79 1.64
C HIS A 241 1.06 -19.60 2.87
N ASP A 242 0.70 -19.14 4.07
CA ASP A 242 1.10 -19.78 5.34
C ASP A 242 0.14 -20.88 5.79
N ARG A 243 -1.03 -20.97 5.15
CA ARG A 243 -2.01 -21.96 5.51
C ARG A 243 -1.83 -23.17 4.61
N TYR A 244 -1.60 -24.30 5.27
CA TYR A 244 -2.32 -25.54 4.99
C TYR A 244 -3.86 -25.29 5.04
N TYR A 245 -4.36 -24.35 4.24
CA TYR A 245 -5.77 -24.13 3.97
C TYR A 245 -5.95 -24.57 2.53
N SER A 246 -6.25 -25.85 2.41
CA SER A 246 -7.29 -26.21 1.47
C SER A 246 -8.53 -25.42 1.91
N PRO A 247 -9.12 -24.51 1.12
CA PRO A 247 -10.56 -24.28 1.26
C PRO A 247 -11.19 -25.65 1.12
N VAL A 248 -11.60 -26.18 2.26
CA VAL A 248 -12.40 -27.38 2.34
C VAL A 248 -13.70 -26.99 1.66
N TYR A 249 -13.84 -27.35 0.38
CA TYR A 249 -15.17 -27.68 -0.12
C TYR A 249 -15.78 -28.64 0.89
N THR A 250 -17.10 -28.61 1.03
CA THR A 250 -17.89 -29.50 1.88
C THR A 250 -17.58 -31.01 1.71
N ASP A 251 -16.73 -31.37 0.74
CA ASP A 251 -16.29 -32.71 0.34
C ASP A 251 -14.81 -33.06 0.65
N HIS A 252 -14.07 -32.29 1.46
CA HIS A 252 -12.70 -32.67 1.90
C HIS A 252 -11.67 -32.91 0.77
N THR A 253 -11.90 -32.37 -0.42
CA THR A 253 -10.95 -32.45 -1.53
C THR A 253 -9.84 -31.40 -1.38
N ILE A 254 -8.58 -31.85 -1.51
CA ILE A 254 -7.40 -30.98 -1.50
C ILE A 254 -7.52 -30.02 -2.68
N MET A 255 -7.45 -28.72 -2.41
CA MET A 255 -7.43 -27.68 -3.43
C MET A 255 -6.14 -27.84 -4.25
N LYS A 256 -6.28 -28.25 -5.53
CA LYS A 256 -5.15 -28.44 -6.45
C LYS A 256 -4.68 -27.15 -7.12
N GLU A 257 -5.35 -26.05 -6.81
CA GLU A 257 -5.22 -24.77 -7.49
C GLU A 257 -4.23 -23.86 -6.77
N LYS A 258 -3.38 -23.14 -7.53
CA LYS A 258 -2.47 -22.14 -6.95
C LYS A 258 -3.29 -21.00 -6.30
N PRO A 259 -2.80 -20.37 -5.21
CA PRO A 259 -3.44 -19.22 -4.56
C PRO A 259 -3.82 -18.10 -5.53
N ILE A 260 -2.95 -17.84 -6.50
CA ILE A 260 -3.15 -16.89 -7.59
C ILE A 260 -2.91 -17.61 -8.91
N GLN A 261 -3.78 -17.40 -9.89
CA GLN A 261 -3.66 -17.97 -11.22
C GLN A 261 -3.85 -16.91 -12.30
N ASN A 262 -3.01 -16.97 -13.33
CA ASN A 262 -3.04 -16.06 -14.47
C ASN A 262 -3.63 -16.78 -15.69
N PHE A 263 -4.46 -16.06 -16.45
CA PHE A 263 -5.07 -16.52 -17.69
C PHE A 263 -4.96 -15.42 -18.76
N PRO A 264 -4.12 -15.59 -19.79
CA PRO A 264 -3.23 -16.73 -20.04
C PRO A 264 -2.10 -16.84 -19.00
N SER A 265 -1.66 -18.08 -18.73
CA SER A 265 -0.67 -18.38 -17.67
C SER A 265 0.73 -17.83 -17.93
N LYS A 266 1.06 -17.49 -19.17
CA LYS A 266 2.38 -16.99 -19.58
C LYS A 266 2.53 -15.47 -19.47
N GLY A 267 1.45 -14.74 -19.18
CA GLY A 267 1.45 -13.28 -19.14
C GLY A 267 1.08 -12.65 -20.48
N PHE A 268 1.67 -11.49 -20.81
CA PHE A 268 1.29 -10.69 -21.97
C PHE A 268 2.09 -11.10 -23.21
N ASN A 269 1.41 -11.39 -24.32
CA ASN A 269 2.08 -11.78 -25.57
C ASN A 269 2.84 -10.60 -26.19
N LEU A 270 4.13 -10.80 -26.46
CA LEU A 270 5.02 -9.79 -27.05
C LEU A 270 4.59 -9.37 -28.46
N THR A 271 3.89 -10.22 -29.21
CA THR A 271 3.44 -9.92 -30.57
C THR A 271 2.50 -8.69 -30.64
N PHE A 272 1.90 -8.28 -29.53
CA PHE A 272 1.07 -7.07 -29.46
C PHE A 272 1.89 -5.77 -29.52
N PHE A 273 3.23 -5.86 -29.43
CA PHE A 273 4.14 -4.72 -29.42
C PHE A 273 5.17 -4.82 -30.55
N PRO A 274 5.61 -3.69 -31.14
CA PRO A 274 5.08 -2.33 -30.96
C PRO A 274 3.68 -2.17 -31.56
N GLN A 275 2.97 -1.10 -31.20
CA GLN A 275 1.60 -0.87 -31.66
C GLN A 275 1.57 -0.48 -33.14
N LYS A 276 1.20 -1.42 -34.01
CA LYS A 276 1.12 -1.20 -35.46
C LYS A 276 -0.02 -0.27 -35.89
N ASN A 277 -1.07 -0.15 -35.07
CA ASN A 277 -2.17 0.78 -35.29
C ASN A 277 -2.70 1.34 -33.95
N PRO A 278 -2.07 2.41 -33.40
CA PRO A 278 -2.39 2.92 -32.07
C PRO A 278 -3.85 3.37 -31.89
N THR A 279 -4.51 3.81 -32.97
CA THR A 279 -5.90 4.31 -32.90
C THR A 279 -6.96 3.23 -32.71
N LYS A 280 -6.63 1.98 -33.06
CA LYS A 280 -7.52 0.82 -32.97
C LYS A 280 -6.92 -0.28 -32.09
N TYR A 281 -5.84 0.05 -31.37
CA TYR A 281 -5.06 -0.90 -30.59
C TYR A 281 -5.87 -1.39 -29.40
N ILE A 282 -5.98 -2.71 -29.27
CA ILE A 282 -6.52 -3.36 -28.10
C ILE A 282 -5.32 -3.96 -27.35
N PRO A 283 -5.02 -3.48 -26.13
CA PRO A 283 -3.87 -3.96 -25.38
C PRO A 283 -4.02 -5.46 -25.01
N PRO A 284 -2.93 -6.21 -24.88
CA PRO A 284 -3.01 -7.56 -24.35
C PRO A 284 -3.41 -7.51 -22.87
N ALA A 285 -4.18 -8.51 -22.45
CA ALA A 285 -4.67 -8.62 -21.10
C ALA A 285 -4.42 -10.00 -20.49
N VAL A 286 -4.49 -10.03 -19.16
CA VAL A 286 -4.40 -11.24 -18.34
C VAL A 286 -5.44 -11.14 -17.24
N MET A 287 -6.32 -12.14 -17.14
CA MET A 287 -7.17 -12.33 -15.96
C MET A 287 -6.34 -12.97 -14.85
N VAL A 288 -6.35 -12.36 -13.67
CA VAL A 288 -5.71 -12.87 -12.47
C VAL A 288 -6.80 -13.29 -11.49
N GLN A 289 -6.93 -14.59 -11.25
CA GLN A 289 -7.88 -15.15 -10.30
C GLN A 289 -7.21 -15.34 -8.94
N PHE A 290 -7.84 -14.79 -7.90
CA PHE A 290 -7.40 -14.93 -6.52
C PHE A 290 -8.24 -16.03 -5.85
N ASN A 291 -7.66 -17.21 -5.68
CA ASN A 291 -8.37 -18.40 -5.22
C ASN A 291 -8.46 -18.50 -3.70
N THR A 292 -7.59 -17.79 -3.00
CA THR A 292 -7.48 -17.82 -1.54
C THR A 292 -7.36 -16.40 -1.00
N LEU A 293 -8.49 -15.81 -0.61
CA LEU A 293 -8.54 -14.51 0.06
C LEU A 293 -9.14 -14.68 1.46
N MET A 294 -8.43 -14.16 2.46
CA MET A 294 -8.97 -14.12 3.83
C MET A 294 -10.05 -13.06 3.96
N THR A 295 -11.18 -13.42 4.56
CA THR A 295 -12.28 -12.48 4.86
C THR A 295 -11.93 -11.55 6.01
N ASN A 296 -12.54 -10.37 6.04
CA ASN A 296 -12.46 -9.34 7.08
C ASN A 296 -11.04 -8.79 7.33
N HIS A 297 -10.15 -8.92 6.35
CA HIS A 297 -8.82 -8.33 6.35
C HIS A 297 -8.62 -7.53 5.07
N VAL A 298 -7.97 -6.38 5.17
CA VAL A 298 -7.49 -5.65 4.00
C VAL A 298 -6.21 -6.33 3.54
N ILE A 299 -6.16 -6.73 2.28
CA ILE A 299 -5.03 -7.44 1.68
C ILE A 299 -4.50 -6.58 0.55
N GLN A 300 -3.25 -6.13 0.67
CA GLN A 300 -2.59 -5.34 -0.36
C GLN A 300 -1.88 -6.23 -1.38
N ILE A 301 -2.26 -6.06 -2.64
CA ILE A 301 -1.76 -6.84 -3.77
C ILE A 301 -0.86 -5.98 -4.62
N LYS A 302 0.29 -6.54 -5.01
CA LYS A 302 1.21 -5.97 -5.99
C LYS A 302 1.40 -6.94 -7.14
N CYS A 303 1.11 -6.49 -8.34
CA CYS A 303 1.35 -7.19 -9.59
C CYS A 303 2.48 -6.52 -10.37
N VAL A 304 3.37 -7.32 -10.98
CA VAL A 304 4.55 -6.86 -11.71
C VAL A 304 4.57 -7.51 -13.10
N ALA A 305 4.58 -6.69 -14.15
CA ALA A 305 4.88 -7.10 -15.51
C ALA A 305 6.39 -7.06 -15.74
N TRP A 306 7.02 -8.21 -15.96
CA TRP A 306 8.47 -8.35 -16.06
C TRP A 306 8.98 -8.02 -17.46
N VAL A 307 8.99 -6.73 -17.78
CA VAL A 307 9.54 -6.19 -19.04
C VAL A 307 11.04 -5.96 -18.86
N ALA A 308 11.87 -6.64 -19.66
CA ALA A 308 13.27 -6.32 -19.73
C ALA A 308 13.46 -5.03 -20.56
N ASN A 309 14.21 -4.07 -20.02
CA ASN A 309 14.63 -2.89 -20.77
C ASN A 309 16.16 -2.78 -20.72
N PRO A 310 16.87 -3.31 -21.73
CA PRO A 310 18.34 -3.36 -21.72
C PRO A 310 19.00 -1.97 -21.80
N VAL A 311 18.27 -0.94 -22.25
CA VAL A 311 18.83 0.41 -22.44
C VAL A 311 18.84 1.22 -21.14
N LYS A 312 17.80 1.08 -20.33
CA LYS A 312 17.64 1.88 -19.09
C LYS A 312 17.97 1.12 -17.82
N GLY A 313 17.98 -0.22 -17.85
CA GLY A 313 18.20 -1.06 -16.67
C GLY A 313 17.15 -0.81 -15.57
N GLU A 314 15.94 -0.39 -15.95
CA GLU A 314 14.86 -0.12 -14.99
C GLU A 314 14.40 -1.45 -14.37
N ASN A 315 14.38 -1.52 -13.03
CA ASN A 315 13.82 -2.66 -12.32
C ASN A 315 12.28 -2.60 -12.43
N PRO A 316 11.62 -3.57 -13.10
CA PRO A 316 10.17 -3.54 -13.28
C PRO A 316 9.41 -3.56 -11.96
N GLU A 317 9.97 -4.20 -10.93
CA GLU A 317 9.36 -4.28 -9.60
C GLU A 317 9.30 -2.92 -8.89
N GLU A 318 10.23 -2.02 -9.18
CA GLU A 318 10.28 -0.67 -8.60
C GLU A 318 9.58 0.37 -9.49
N SER A 319 9.23 -0.02 -10.72
CA SER A 319 8.64 0.88 -11.71
C SER A 319 7.14 1.04 -11.51
N GLN A 320 6.68 2.29 -11.46
CA GLN A 320 5.23 2.58 -11.49
C GLN A 320 4.59 2.38 -12.88
N ILE A 321 5.37 2.04 -13.91
CA ILE A 321 4.85 1.74 -15.24
C ILE A 321 4.50 0.26 -15.31
N TYR A 322 5.33 -0.61 -14.75
CA TYR A 322 5.17 -2.06 -14.85
C TYR A 322 4.53 -2.70 -13.62
N THR A 323 4.08 -1.89 -12.66
CA THR A 323 3.38 -2.36 -11.47
C THR A 323 1.94 -1.89 -11.41
N ALA A 324 1.07 -2.76 -10.94
CA ALA A 324 -0.29 -2.46 -10.55
C ALA A 324 -0.46 -2.85 -9.08
N ASN A 325 -1.03 -1.95 -8.29
CA ASN A 325 -1.32 -2.22 -6.88
C ASN A 325 -2.83 -2.08 -6.66
N PHE A 326 -3.39 -2.88 -5.78
CA PHE A 326 -4.80 -2.76 -5.38
C PHE A 326 -5.00 -3.50 -4.07
N ARG A 327 -6.16 -3.33 -3.46
CA ARG A 327 -6.48 -3.92 -2.16
C ARG A 327 -7.78 -4.69 -2.26
N PHE A 328 -7.86 -5.82 -1.56
CA PHE A 328 -9.12 -6.53 -1.33
C PHE A 328 -9.59 -6.35 0.10
N LEU A 329 -10.91 -6.32 0.27
CA LEU A 329 -11.59 -6.54 1.54
C LEU A 329 -12.84 -7.40 1.29
N LEU A 330 -12.74 -8.69 1.58
CA LEU A 330 -13.89 -9.59 1.50
C LEU A 330 -14.64 -9.60 2.83
N ASN A 331 -15.88 -9.09 2.85
CA ASN A 331 -16.73 -9.11 4.03
C ASN A 331 -17.49 -10.44 4.12
N SER A 332 -17.54 -11.01 5.32
CA SER A 332 -18.27 -12.26 5.62
C SER A 332 -19.77 -12.10 5.72
#